data_AF-A0A4Q6IFL1-F1
#
_entry.id   AF-A0A4Q6IFL1-F1
#
_cell.length_a   1.000
_cell.length_b   1.000
_cell.length_c   1.000
_cell.angle_alpha   90.00
_cell.angle_beta   90.00
_cell.angle_gamma   90.00
#
_symmetry.space_group_name_H-M   'P 1'
#
loop_
_entity.id
_entity.type
_entity.pdbx_description
1 polymer ?
#
loop_
_entity_poly.entity_id
_entity_poly.type
_entity_poly.pdbx_seq_one_letter_code
_entity_poly.pdbx_strand_id
1 'polypeptide(L)'
;MLPSPQHPRIGLTGTTAFSPNGTLVAVADPVMYGLEEAALVLFDVSDPRHPRHMSSVGREDEKEVGFNRVAFHPEGNLVAAAGEDGTTWLWSVADRTKPHLAGQLARHPDTVDDVLFGPDGQTLVTSSGGIAYLWDLGDYPKIAADTIGMACRITGGGLEDWEWQVHAPDVPFHPSCPSG
;
A
#
# COMPACT_ATOMS: atom_id res chain seq x y z
N MET A 1 7.59 5.18 -34.07
CA MET A 1 8.31 3.99 -33.55
C MET A 1 8.29 4.10 -32.03
N LEU A 2 7.73 3.13 -31.33
CA LEU A 2 7.82 3.05 -29.86
C LEU A 2 9.25 2.61 -29.49
N PRO A 3 9.87 3.17 -28.45
CA PRO A 3 11.20 2.77 -28.02
C PRO A 3 11.19 1.33 -27.52
N SER A 4 12.14 0.50 -27.96
CA SER A 4 12.33 -0.85 -27.43
C SER A 4 12.92 -0.77 -26.01
N PRO A 5 12.41 -1.59 -25.06
CA PRO A 5 12.96 -1.63 -23.70
C PRO A 5 14.41 -2.14 -23.72
N GLN A 6 15.33 -1.41 -23.06
CA GLN A 6 16.78 -1.69 -23.06
C GLN A 6 17.31 -2.24 -21.72
N HIS A 7 16.43 -2.64 -20.80
CA HIS A 7 16.78 -2.93 -19.40
C HIS A 7 16.41 -4.38 -19.00
N PRO A 8 16.93 -4.88 -17.86
CA PRO A 8 16.69 -6.25 -17.41
C PRO A 8 15.19 -6.51 -17.33
N ARG A 9 14.76 -7.66 -17.84
CA ARG A 9 13.39 -8.13 -17.66
C ARG A 9 13.20 -8.39 -16.17
N ILE A 10 12.39 -7.56 -15.52
CA ILE A 10 11.82 -7.90 -14.22
C ILE A 10 10.87 -9.06 -14.52
N GLY A 11 11.29 -10.28 -14.17
CA GLY A 11 10.53 -11.50 -14.40
C GLY A 11 9.39 -11.62 -13.42
N LEU A 12 8.44 -10.69 -13.46
CA LEU A 12 7.22 -10.74 -12.67
C LEU A 12 6.07 -10.94 -13.66
N THR A 13 5.43 -12.10 -13.64
CA THR A 13 4.19 -12.40 -14.40
C THR A 13 2.96 -11.79 -13.71
N GLY A 14 3.16 -10.65 -13.09
CA GLY A 14 2.22 -9.99 -12.21
C GLY A 14 1.44 -8.87 -12.86
N THR A 15 0.38 -8.45 -12.18
CA THR A 15 -0.31 -7.19 -12.48
C THR A 15 0.53 -6.00 -12.00
N THR A 16 0.44 -4.88 -12.70
CA THR A 16 1.17 -3.66 -12.34
C THR A 16 0.27 -2.44 -12.32
N ALA A 17 0.55 -1.50 -11.43
CA ALA A 17 -0.13 -0.21 -11.36
C ALA A 17 0.89 0.91 -11.14
N PHE A 18 0.71 2.04 -11.82
CA PHE A 18 1.46 3.26 -11.53
C PHE A 18 0.78 4.05 -10.41
N SER A 19 1.58 4.73 -9.60
CA SER A 19 1.06 5.82 -8.78
C SER A 19 0.55 6.96 -9.66
N PRO A 20 -0.42 7.76 -9.19
CA PRO A 20 -1.01 8.86 -9.97
C PRO A 20 0.01 9.89 -10.48
N ASN A 21 1.08 10.13 -9.71
CA ASN A 21 2.17 11.03 -10.08
C ASN A 21 3.26 10.38 -10.97
N GLY A 22 3.13 9.08 -11.28
CA GLY A 22 4.05 8.33 -12.13
C GLY A 22 5.42 8.02 -11.51
N THR A 23 5.65 8.30 -10.22
CA THR A 23 6.96 8.06 -9.58
C THR A 23 7.13 6.67 -9.00
N LEU A 24 6.03 5.93 -8.81
CA LEU A 24 6.03 4.58 -8.27
C LEU A 24 5.33 3.60 -9.20
N VAL A 25 5.78 2.36 -9.16
CA VAL A 25 5.06 1.20 -9.68
C VAL A 25 4.88 0.19 -8.56
N ALA A 26 3.64 -0.25 -8.37
CA ALA A 26 3.32 -1.43 -7.59
C ALA A 26 3.22 -2.63 -8.53
N VAL A 27 3.91 -3.70 -8.19
CA VAL A 27 3.85 -4.97 -8.88
C VAL A 27 3.33 -6.00 -7.89
N ALA A 28 2.22 -6.64 -8.22
CA ALA A 28 1.72 -7.77 -7.45
C ALA A 28 2.11 -9.04 -8.19
N ASP A 29 2.86 -9.91 -7.50
CA ASP A 29 3.17 -11.22 -8.04
C ASP A 29 2.11 -12.24 -7.59
N PRO A 30 1.39 -12.90 -8.53
CA PRO A 30 0.55 -14.02 -8.18
C PRO A 30 1.44 -15.22 -7.81
N VAL A 31 0.98 -16.07 -6.88
CA VAL A 31 1.71 -17.31 -6.54
C VAL A 31 1.53 -18.32 -7.66
N MET A 32 2.22 -18.10 -8.77
CA MET A 32 2.23 -19.05 -9.88
C MET A 32 3.32 -20.09 -9.63
N TYR A 33 2.87 -21.33 -9.35
CA TYR A 33 3.71 -22.53 -9.24
C TYR A 33 4.65 -22.63 -8.02
N GLY A 34 4.38 -21.89 -6.94
CA GLY A 34 5.04 -22.10 -5.64
C GLY A 34 6.55 -21.83 -5.64
N LEU A 35 7.02 -20.90 -6.48
CA LEU A 35 8.42 -20.55 -6.59
C LEU A 35 8.81 -19.20 -5.98
N GLU A 36 7.86 -18.34 -5.61
CA GLU A 36 8.14 -17.08 -4.90
C GLU A 36 7.05 -16.78 -3.85
N GLU A 37 7.47 -16.10 -2.77
CA GLU A 37 6.60 -15.59 -1.71
C GLU A 37 5.64 -14.57 -2.31
N ALA A 38 4.34 -14.69 -2.04
CA ALA A 38 3.35 -13.72 -2.55
C ALA A 38 3.66 -12.31 -2.04
N ALA A 39 4.05 -11.39 -2.94
CA ALA A 39 4.47 -10.05 -2.56
C ALA A 39 3.86 -8.97 -3.45
N LEU A 40 3.47 -7.87 -2.82
CA LEU A 40 3.31 -6.57 -3.43
C LEU A 40 4.66 -5.85 -3.35
N VAL A 41 5.32 -5.66 -4.49
CA VAL A 41 6.62 -5.00 -4.58
C VAL A 41 6.43 -3.58 -5.09
N LEU A 42 7.04 -2.61 -4.39
CA LEU A 42 7.07 -1.21 -4.78
C LEU A 42 8.42 -0.86 -5.40
N PHE A 43 8.37 -0.21 -6.55
CA PHE A 43 9.54 0.33 -7.25
C PHE A 43 9.43 1.84 -7.37
N ASP A 44 10.56 2.53 -7.12
CA ASP A 44 10.77 3.90 -7.54
C ASP A 44 11.13 3.89 -9.03
N VAL A 45 10.36 4.63 -9.82
CA VAL A 45 10.54 4.77 -11.27
C VAL A 45 10.65 6.24 -11.68
N SER A 46 11.01 7.11 -10.75
CA SER A 46 11.25 8.54 -11.01
C SER A 46 12.29 8.76 -12.10
N ASP A 47 13.27 7.84 -12.20
CA ASP A 47 14.10 7.66 -13.39
C ASP A 47 13.77 6.30 -14.03
N PRO A 48 13.05 6.26 -15.18
CA PRO A 48 12.68 5.01 -15.83
C PRO A 48 13.87 4.23 -16.38
N ARG A 49 15.08 4.81 -16.43
CA ARG A 49 16.32 4.11 -16.83
C ARG A 49 16.99 3.39 -15.66
N HIS A 50 16.65 3.78 -14.44
CA HIS A 50 17.24 3.24 -13.21
C HIS A 50 16.13 2.95 -12.18
N PRO A 51 15.21 2.01 -12.47
CA PRO A 51 14.19 1.62 -11.51
C PRO A 51 14.85 1.03 -10.26
N ARG A 52 14.35 1.42 -9.08
CA ARG A 52 14.91 0.99 -7.79
C ARG A 52 13.85 0.27 -6.97
N HIS A 53 14.17 -0.94 -6.51
CA HIS A 53 13.36 -1.62 -5.50
C HIS A 53 13.28 -0.78 -4.23
N MET A 54 12.07 -0.47 -3.77
CA MET A 54 11.85 0.27 -2.53
C MET A 54 11.55 -0.66 -1.37
N SER A 55 10.53 -1.50 -1.52
CA SER A 55 10.02 -2.38 -0.47
C SER A 55 9.22 -3.50 -1.09
N SER A 56 9.29 -4.69 -0.50
CA SER A 56 8.32 -5.76 -0.70
C SER A 56 7.35 -5.76 0.47
N VAL A 57 6.11 -6.10 0.17
CA VAL A 57 5.02 -6.10 1.14
C VAL A 57 4.31 -7.44 1.02
N GLY A 58 4.44 -8.26 2.04
CA GLY A 58 3.86 -9.61 2.16
C GLY A 58 3.47 -9.88 3.61
N ARG A 59 2.86 -11.04 3.89
CA ARG A 59 2.57 -11.46 5.28
C ARG A 59 3.75 -12.28 5.80
N GLU A 60 4.44 -11.78 6.82
CA GLU A 60 5.51 -12.55 7.51
C GLU A 60 4.93 -13.70 8.36
N ASP A 61 3.63 -13.67 8.71
CA ASP A 61 3.08 -14.46 9.83
C ASP A 61 1.91 -15.40 9.47
N GLU A 62 1.38 -15.36 8.25
CA GLU A 62 0.22 -16.16 7.83
C GLU A 62 0.32 -16.60 6.38
N LYS A 63 -0.48 -17.61 6.02
CA LYS A 63 -0.54 -18.22 4.68
C LYS A 63 -0.48 -17.14 3.59
N GLU A 64 0.55 -17.21 2.76
CA GLU A 64 0.80 -16.28 1.66
C GLU A 64 -0.42 -16.24 0.73
N VAL A 65 -0.88 -15.03 0.39
CA VAL A 65 -2.02 -14.80 -0.49
C VAL A 65 -1.50 -14.15 -1.77
N GLY A 66 -1.66 -14.83 -2.90
CA GLY A 66 -1.38 -14.27 -4.21
C GLY A 66 -2.28 -13.08 -4.52
N PHE A 67 -1.74 -12.07 -5.20
CA PHE A 67 -2.50 -10.90 -5.61
C PHE A 67 -2.71 -10.89 -7.13
N ASN A 68 -3.98 -10.88 -7.56
CA ASN A 68 -4.33 -10.89 -8.99
C ASN A 68 -4.46 -9.49 -9.59
N ARG A 69 -4.66 -8.48 -8.73
CA ARG A 69 -4.84 -7.09 -9.16
C ARG A 69 -4.31 -6.12 -8.12
N VAL A 70 -3.80 -4.98 -8.58
CA VAL A 70 -3.41 -3.85 -7.72
C VAL A 70 -3.93 -2.54 -8.25
N ALA A 71 -4.26 -1.61 -7.36
CA ALA A 71 -4.66 -0.26 -7.70
C ALA A 71 -4.10 0.75 -6.68
N PHE A 72 -3.64 1.90 -7.17
CA PHE A 72 -3.33 3.04 -6.32
C PHE A 72 -4.57 3.88 -6.07
N HIS A 73 -4.67 4.38 -4.84
CA HIS A 73 -5.58 5.48 -4.51
C HIS A 73 -5.17 6.75 -5.28
N PRO A 74 -6.12 7.63 -5.66
CA PRO A 74 -5.82 8.86 -6.41
C PRO A 74 -4.79 9.82 -5.79
N GLU A 75 -4.60 9.79 -4.47
CA GLU A 75 -3.56 10.57 -3.76
C GLU A 75 -2.22 9.83 -3.68
N GLY A 76 -2.17 8.54 -4.07
CA GLY A 76 -0.94 7.75 -4.14
C GLY A 76 -0.40 7.23 -2.81
N ASN A 77 -1.10 7.47 -1.70
CA ASN A 77 -0.66 7.09 -0.34
C ASN A 77 -1.25 5.76 0.17
N LEU A 78 -2.15 5.15 -0.61
CA LEU A 78 -2.79 3.88 -0.29
C LEU A 78 -2.79 2.99 -1.55
N VAL A 79 -2.54 1.70 -1.38
CA VAL A 79 -2.61 0.68 -2.43
C VAL A 79 -3.63 -0.37 -2.02
N ALA A 80 -4.49 -0.77 -2.95
CA ALA A 80 -5.37 -1.92 -2.79
C ALA A 80 -4.82 -3.10 -3.61
N ALA A 81 -4.79 -4.29 -3.00
CA ALA A 81 -4.38 -5.53 -3.64
C ALA A 81 -5.49 -6.58 -3.52
N ALA A 82 -5.91 -7.15 -4.64
CA ALA A 82 -6.97 -8.13 -4.75
C ALA A 82 -6.42 -9.54 -4.50
N GLY A 83 -6.77 -10.15 -3.37
CA GLY A 83 -6.26 -11.45 -2.94
C GLY A 83 -7.03 -12.64 -3.53
N GLU A 84 -6.31 -13.75 -3.71
CA GLU A 84 -6.86 -15.08 -4.04
C GLU A 84 -7.77 -15.65 -2.95
N ASP A 85 -7.69 -15.13 -1.72
CA ASP A 85 -8.49 -15.55 -0.56
C ASP A 85 -9.86 -14.86 -0.47
N GLY A 86 -10.22 -14.04 -1.47
CA GLY A 86 -11.44 -13.23 -1.46
C GLY A 86 -11.36 -11.97 -0.60
N THR A 87 -10.17 -11.66 -0.08
CA THR A 87 -9.89 -10.43 0.66
C THR A 87 -9.24 -9.40 -0.26
N THR A 88 -9.71 -8.16 -0.19
CA THR A 88 -8.96 -7.02 -0.73
C THR A 88 -8.15 -6.38 0.39
N TRP A 89 -6.84 -6.29 0.21
CA TRP A 89 -5.89 -5.81 1.20
C TRP A 89 -5.55 -4.34 0.92
N LEU A 90 -5.58 -3.51 1.96
CA LEU A 90 -5.28 -2.08 1.85
C LEU A 90 -3.97 -1.80 2.57
N TRP A 91 -2.97 -1.34 1.81
CA TRP A 91 -1.63 -1.02 2.30
C TRP A 91 -1.41 0.48 2.26
N SER A 92 -1.07 1.05 3.40
CA SER A 92 -0.58 2.43 3.46
C SER A 92 0.85 2.46 2.93
N VAL A 93 1.10 3.37 1.99
CA VAL A 93 2.40 3.59 1.34
C VAL A 93 2.84 5.05 1.47
N ALA A 94 2.25 5.78 2.43
CA ALA A 94 2.64 7.16 2.75
C ALA A 94 4.13 7.25 3.12
N ASP A 95 4.60 6.31 3.96
CA ASP A 95 6.02 5.97 4.04
C ASP A 95 6.33 4.84 3.06
N ARG A 96 6.87 5.21 1.90
CA ARG A 96 7.22 4.28 0.81
C ARG A 96 8.32 3.29 1.17
N THR A 97 9.07 3.55 2.24
CA THR A 97 10.14 2.67 2.73
C THR A 97 9.64 1.69 3.77
N LYS A 98 8.49 1.97 4.39
CA LYS A 98 7.84 1.14 5.40
C LYS A 98 6.33 1.07 5.15
N PRO A 99 5.89 0.43 4.05
CA PRO A 99 4.48 0.14 3.88
C PRO A 99 3.95 -0.68 5.05
N HIS A 100 2.71 -0.44 5.43
CA HIS A 100 2.05 -1.21 6.49
C HIS A 100 0.60 -1.51 6.14
N LEU A 101 0.10 -2.62 6.68
CA LEU A 101 -1.26 -3.05 6.43
C LEU A 101 -2.20 -2.09 7.16
N ALA A 102 -3.00 -1.36 6.39
CA ALA A 102 -3.99 -0.44 6.92
C ALA A 102 -5.31 -1.15 7.22
N GLY A 103 -5.70 -2.13 6.40
CA GLY A 103 -6.99 -2.81 6.55
C GLY A 103 -7.27 -3.88 5.50
N GLN A 104 -8.43 -4.51 5.63
CA GLN A 104 -8.88 -5.63 4.82
C GLN A 104 -10.38 -5.52 4.53
N LEU A 105 -10.76 -5.88 3.31
CA LEU A 105 -12.16 -5.97 2.87
C LEU A 105 -12.44 -7.41 2.45
N ALA A 106 -12.81 -8.24 3.42
CA ALA A 106 -13.07 -9.68 3.23
C ALA A 106 -14.57 -9.92 3.05
N ARG A 107 -15.00 -10.08 1.79
CA ARG A 107 -16.44 -10.21 1.44
C ARG A 107 -16.67 -11.18 0.30
N HIS A 108 -15.74 -11.28 -0.64
CA HIS A 108 -15.86 -12.25 -1.74
C HIS A 108 -15.57 -13.66 -1.20
N PRO A 109 -16.31 -14.68 -1.65
CA PRO A 109 -16.14 -16.06 -1.19
C PRO A 109 -14.95 -16.77 -1.85
N ASP A 110 -14.40 -16.17 -2.89
CA ASP A 110 -13.30 -16.67 -3.71
C ASP A 110 -12.48 -15.46 -4.19
N THR A 111 -11.42 -15.73 -4.93
CA THR A 111 -10.49 -14.79 -5.57
C THR A 111 -11.15 -13.49 -5.99
N VAL A 112 -10.58 -12.37 -5.54
CA VAL A 112 -10.95 -11.05 -6.04
C VAL A 112 -10.27 -10.84 -7.40
N ASP A 113 -11.08 -10.71 -8.45
CA ASP A 113 -10.63 -10.61 -9.83
C ASP A 113 -10.17 -9.19 -10.21
N ASP A 114 -10.82 -8.16 -9.65
CA ASP A 114 -10.49 -6.77 -9.95
C ASP A 114 -10.71 -5.86 -8.74
N VAL A 115 -9.97 -4.77 -8.70
CA VAL A 115 -10.04 -3.73 -7.68
C VAL A 115 -9.75 -2.36 -8.30
N LEU A 116 -10.62 -1.38 -8.02
CA LEU A 116 -10.52 -0.04 -8.59
C LEU A 116 -10.91 1.01 -7.55
N PHE A 117 -10.07 2.04 -7.37
CA PHE A 117 -10.46 3.22 -6.62
C PHE A 117 -11.31 4.15 -7.48
N GLY A 118 -12.33 4.74 -6.87
CA GLY A 118 -13.05 5.86 -7.46
C GLY A 118 -12.14 7.09 -7.57
N PRO A 119 -12.35 7.95 -8.59
CA PRO A 119 -11.61 9.20 -8.71
C PRO A 119 -11.91 10.19 -7.59
N ASP A 120 -12.99 9.97 -6.83
CA ASP A 120 -13.33 10.73 -5.62
C ASP A 120 -12.37 10.45 -4.44
N GLY A 121 -11.59 9.37 -4.51
CA GLY A 121 -10.71 8.93 -3.44
C GLY A 121 -11.43 8.43 -2.19
N GLN A 122 -12.75 8.25 -2.24
CA GLN A 122 -13.56 7.80 -1.11
C GLN A 122 -14.28 6.49 -1.41
N THR A 123 -14.31 6.06 -2.68
CA THR A 123 -14.94 4.80 -3.07
C THR A 123 -13.94 3.78 -3.59
N LEU A 124 -14.29 2.50 -3.42
CA LEU A 124 -13.56 1.37 -3.99
C LEU A 124 -14.57 0.38 -4.57
N VAL A 125 -14.28 -0.18 -5.73
CA VAL A 125 -15.02 -1.31 -6.31
C VAL A 125 -14.14 -2.54 -6.27
N THR A 126 -14.69 -3.66 -5.81
CA THR A 126 -14.05 -4.98 -5.89
C THR A 126 -14.99 -5.95 -6.59
N SER A 127 -14.46 -6.87 -7.41
CA SER A 127 -15.29 -7.86 -8.10
C SER A 127 -14.71 -9.26 -8.02
N SER A 128 -15.59 -10.27 -7.95
CA SER A 128 -15.27 -11.69 -8.00
C SER A 128 -16.44 -12.45 -8.64
N GLY A 129 -16.18 -13.33 -9.60
CA GLY A 129 -17.17 -14.32 -10.06
C GLY A 129 -18.50 -13.74 -10.56
N GLY A 130 -18.48 -12.52 -11.11
CA GLY A 130 -19.67 -11.81 -11.59
C GLY A 130 -20.42 -10.96 -10.54
N ILE A 131 -19.93 -10.90 -9.30
CA ILE A 131 -20.43 -10.01 -8.25
C ILE A 131 -19.44 -8.87 -8.05
N ALA A 132 -19.96 -7.65 -7.96
CA ALA A 132 -19.18 -6.47 -7.58
C ALA A 132 -19.71 -5.87 -6.28
N TYR A 133 -18.80 -5.46 -5.40
CA TYR A 133 -19.09 -4.66 -4.22
C TYR A 133 -18.57 -3.25 -4.42
N LEU A 134 -19.41 -2.27 -4.08
CA LEU A 134 -19.00 -0.87 -3.91
C LEU A 134 -18.79 -0.62 -2.42
N TRP A 135 -17.63 -0.10 -2.08
CA TRP A 135 -17.22 0.26 -0.73
C TRP A 135 -17.17 1.77 -0.60
N ASP A 136 -17.87 2.28 0.41
CA ASP A 136 -17.66 3.64 0.89
C ASP A 136 -16.56 3.60 1.96
N LEU A 137 -15.43 4.24 1.66
CA LEU A 137 -14.28 4.34 2.54
C LEU A 137 -14.33 5.63 3.38
N GLY A 138 -15.16 6.62 3.02
CA GLY A 138 -15.19 7.92 3.68
C GLY A 138 -13.79 8.55 3.82
N ASP A 139 -13.41 8.91 5.05
CA ASP A 139 -12.08 9.47 5.35
C ASP A 139 -11.01 8.41 5.67
N TYR A 140 -11.36 7.12 5.62
CA TYR A 140 -10.42 6.04 5.94
C TYR A 140 -9.09 6.13 5.16
N PRO A 141 -9.05 6.42 3.85
CA PRO A 141 -7.77 6.51 3.12
C PRO A 141 -6.85 7.61 3.68
N LYS A 142 -7.41 8.73 4.16
CA LYS A 142 -6.64 9.80 4.79
C LYS A 142 -6.11 9.37 6.16
N ILE A 143 -6.92 8.67 6.93
CA ILE A 143 -6.54 8.15 8.26
C ILE A 143 -5.43 7.12 8.11
N ALA A 144 -5.59 6.16 7.20
CA ALA A 144 -4.61 5.11 6.91
C ALA A 144 -3.27 5.67 6.41
N ALA A 145 -3.28 6.78 5.69
CA ALA A 145 -2.06 7.45 5.22
C ALA A 145 -1.31 8.21 6.33
N ASP A 146 -1.99 8.61 7.40
CA ASP A 146 -1.45 9.48 8.46
C ASP A 146 -1.97 9.07 9.85
N THR A 147 -1.75 7.81 10.24
CA THR A 147 -2.24 7.29 11.53
C THR A 147 -1.60 8.05 12.70
N ILE A 148 -0.31 8.35 12.63
CA ILE A 148 0.42 9.08 13.68
C ILE A 148 -0.08 10.53 13.77
N GLY A 149 -0.17 11.26 12.66
CA GLY A 149 -0.67 12.63 12.69
C GLY A 149 -2.12 12.71 13.14
N MET A 150 -2.95 11.70 12.81
CA MET A 150 -4.30 11.62 13.34
C MET A 150 -4.34 11.40 14.86
N ALA A 151 -3.54 10.47 15.38
CA ALA A 151 -3.42 10.25 16.83
C ALA A 151 -2.97 11.54 17.54
N CYS A 152 -1.96 12.22 17.01
CA CYS A 152 -1.45 13.48 17.52
C CYS A 152 -2.49 14.60 17.54
N ARG A 153 -3.32 14.72 16.49
CA ARG A 153 -4.42 15.70 16.47
C ARG A 153 -5.45 15.45 17.58
N ILE A 154 -5.72 14.18 17.89
CA ILE A 154 -6.69 13.80 18.95
C ILE A 154 -6.10 14.06 20.33
N THR A 155 -4.83 13.73 20.55
CA THR A 155 -4.16 13.91 21.85
C THR A 155 -3.73 15.35 22.12
N GLY A 156 -3.80 16.23 21.11
CA GLY A 156 -3.38 17.64 21.22
C GLY A 156 -1.88 17.86 21.01
N GLY A 157 -1.17 16.88 20.43
CA GLY A 157 0.27 16.94 20.16
C GLY A 157 1.06 15.80 20.80
N GLY A 158 2.38 15.89 20.66
CA GLY A 158 3.36 15.00 21.28
C GLY A 158 4.12 15.73 22.38
N LEU A 159 4.94 14.99 23.15
CA LEU A 159 5.75 15.58 24.21
C LEU A 159 6.76 16.58 23.62
N GLU A 160 6.87 17.75 24.26
CA GLU A 160 7.95 18.68 23.99
C GLU A 160 9.29 18.16 24.54
N ASP A 161 10.42 18.69 24.07
CA ASP A 161 11.76 18.27 24.51
C ASP A 161 11.91 18.33 26.05
N TRP A 162 11.38 19.37 26.69
CA TRP A 162 11.46 19.49 28.14
C TRP A 162 10.59 18.46 28.87
N GLU A 163 9.39 18.13 28.35
CA GLU A 163 8.52 17.11 28.93
C GLU A 163 9.16 15.72 28.78
N TRP A 164 9.81 15.48 27.64
CA TRP A 164 10.56 14.26 27.39
C TRP A 164 11.70 14.08 28.38
N GLN A 165 12.46 15.12 28.67
CA GLN A 165 13.53 15.05 29.67
C GLN A 165 13.01 14.74 31.08
N VAL A 166 11.78 15.14 31.40
CA VAL A 166 11.14 14.81 32.69
C VAL A 166 10.65 13.36 32.72
N HIS A 167 10.04 12.88 31.65
CA HIS A 167 9.35 11.59 31.63
C HIS A 167 10.17 10.42 31.08
N ALA A 168 11.18 10.69 30.27
CA ALA A 168 12.06 9.71 29.62
C ALA A 168 13.53 10.20 29.56
N PRO A 169 14.17 10.53 30.71
CA PRO A 169 15.51 11.12 30.76
C PRO A 169 16.61 10.23 30.15
N ASP A 170 16.42 8.92 30.19
CA ASP A 170 17.41 7.94 29.69
C ASP A 170 17.24 7.61 28.20
N VAL A 171 16.26 8.22 27.52
CA VAL A 171 15.95 7.96 26.10
C VAL A 171 16.24 9.22 25.29
N PRO A 172 17.03 9.15 24.20
CA PRO A 172 17.23 10.29 23.30
C PRO A 172 15.89 10.86 22.82
N PHE A 173 15.77 12.18 22.80
CA PHE A 173 14.55 12.83 22.33
C PHE A 173 14.25 12.42 20.88
N HIS A 174 13.04 11.90 20.69
CA HIS A 174 12.47 11.67 19.37
C HIS A 174 11.08 12.32 19.34
N PRO A 175 10.79 13.24 18.40
CA PRO A 175 9.46 13.83 18.30
C PRO A 175 8.40 12.74 18.17
N SER A 176 7.43 12.71 19.09
CA SER A 176 6.33 11.73 19.05
C SER A 176 5.32 12.05 17.95
N CYS A 177 5.24 13.32 17.56
CA CYS A 177 4.30 13.82 16.57
C CYS A 177 5.03 14.55 15.44
N PRO A 178 4.56 14.43 14.18
CA PRO A 178 5.11 15.18 13.07
C PRO A 178 4.98 16.68 13.33
N SER A 179 6.00 17.45 12.95
CA SER A 179 5.93 18.91 12.93
C SER A 179 4.93 19.33 11.85
N GLY A 180 3.91 20.10 12.25
CA GLY A 180 2.90 20.66 11.33
C GLY A 180 3.45 21.73 10.41
#